data_AF-A0A0R0CZ67-F1
#
_entry.id   AF-A0A0R0CZ67-F1
#
_cell.length_a   1.000
_cell.length_b   1.000
_cell.length_c   1.000
_cell.angle_alpha   90.00
_cell.angle_beta   90.00
_cell.angle_gamma   90.00
#
_symmetry.space_group_name_H-M   'P 1'
#
loop_
_entity.id
_entity.type
_entity.pdbx_description
1 polymer ?
#
loop_
_entity_poly.entity_id
_entity_poly.type
_entity_poly.pdbx_seq_one_letter_code
_entity_poly.pdbx_strand_id
1 'polypeptide(L)'
;MADGMLTRAERGGEVRAMQEKLAGLGYRGQDDKPLASTGYFGDDTFAAVQAFQRANGLKDDGKAGSKTLAALDVATEAKPQHAAGPDMRDASSPDNARFQQAMEKLQEMEKQRAHAGLQPLFADNQQVERTAGQLVLASKAAGMDRIDSVVARLDGTGVFAIQGQCNDPAARRAAVECNHALSQPLEASSRQAGQLDAQPQQSPHQQQDQELNRARGL
;
A
#
# COMPACT_ATOMS: atom_id res chain seq x y z
N MET A 1 41.69 -6.26 0.89
CA MET A 1 40.60 -6.39 -0.09
C MET A 1 39.57 -7.29 0.55
N ALA A 2 38.37 -6.78 0.86
CA ALA A 2 37.29 -7.61 1.40
C ALA A 2 36.73 -8.46 0.26
N ASP A 3 36.61 -9.78 0.46
CA ASP A 3 36.33 -10.78 -0.58
C ASP A 3 34.90 -10.70 -1.16
N GLY A 4 34.08 -9.74 -0.73
CA GLY A 4 32.69 -9.59 -1.18
C GLY A 4 31.81 -10.80 -0.85
N MET A 5 32.24 -11.59 0.14
CA MET A 5 31.65 -12.86 0.53
C MET A 5 31.24 -12.81 1.99
N LEU A 6 29.94 -12.86 2.27
CA LEU A 6 29.39 -12.88 3.63
C LEU A 6 29.23 -14.32 4.14
N THR A 7 29.85 -14.60 5.27
CA THR A 7 30.01 -15.91 5.89
C THR A 7 29.66 -15.86 7.38
N ARG A 8 29.49 -17.03 8.00
CA ARG A 8 29.21 -17.15 9.44
C ARG A 8 30.27 -16.39 10.25
N ALA A 9 29.82 -15.64 11.24
CA ALA A 9 30.60 -14.73 12.09
C ALA A 9 30.91 -13.34 11.51
N GLU A 10 30.51 -13.02 10.28
CA GLU A 10 30.59 -11.64 9.79
C GLU A 10 29.50 -10.75 10.40
N ARG A 11 29.89 -9.50 10.65
CA ARG A 11 29.06 -8.46 11.26
C ARG A 11 29.22 -7.17 10.49
N GLY A 12 28.11 -6.52 10.18
CA GLY A 12 28.15 -5.23 9.50
C GLY A 12 26.84 -4.82 8.84
N GLY A 13 26.83 -3.63 8.27
CA GLY A 13 25.67 -3.09 7.54
C GLY A 13 25.27 -3.96 6.35
N GLU A 14 26.22 -4.62 5.69
CA GLU A 14 25.96 -5.50 4.54
C GLU A 14 25.19 -6.77 4.94
N VAL A 15 25.53 -7.36 6.09
CA VAL A 15 24.79 -8.51 6.65
C VAL A 15 23.38 -8.09 7.05
N ARG A 16 23.23 -6.90 7.64
CA ARG A 16 21.92 -6.37 8.00
C ARG A 16 21.04 -6.15 6.75
N ALA A 17 21.58 -5.49 5.72
CA ALA A 17 20.87 -5.26 4.47
C ALA A 17 20.45 -6.58 3.82
N MET A 18 21.32 -7.58 3.82
CA MET A 18 21.00 -8.92 3.33
C MET A 18 19.87 -9.59 4.14
N GLN A 19 19.91 -9.49 5.48
CA GLN A 19 18.86 -10.01 6.35
C GLN A 19 17.51 -9.32 6.10
N GLU A 20 17.50 -8.00 5.90
CA GLU A 20 16.29 -7.24 5.56
C GLU A 20 15.71 -7.71 4.22
N LYS A 21 16.56 -7.93 3.20
CA LYS A 21 16.15 -8.49 1.91
C LYS A 21 15.56 -9.89 2.07
N LEU A 22 16.25 -10.80 2.76
CA LEU A 22 15.78 -12.17 3.00
C LEU A 22 14.45 -12.22 3.77
N ALA A 23 14.31 -11.42 4.82
CA ALA A 23 13.08 -11.30 5.60
C ALA A 23 11.92 -10.76 4.73
N GLY A 24 12.18 -9.71 3.92
CA GLY A 24 11.19 -9.16 2.98
C GLY A 24 10.81 -10.12 1.87
N LEU A 25 11.73 -11.01 1.47
CA LEU A 25 11.44 -12.10 0.54
C LEU A 25 10.60 -13.22 1.18
N GLY A 26 10.50 -13.27 2.51
CA GLY A 26 9.73 -14.26 3.27
C GLY A 26 10.56 -15.43 3.79
N TYR A 27 11.88 -15.37 3.64
CA TYR A 27 12.78 -16.40 4.16
C TYR A 27 12.96 -16.23 5.67
N ARG A 28 12.83 -17.35 6.38
CA ARG A 28 12.87 -17.44 7.84
C ARG A 28 14.17 -18.07 8.30
N GLY A 29 14.50 -17.79 9.56
CA GLY A 29 15.65 -18.36 10.25
C GLY A 29 15.44 -19.82 10.63
N GLN A 30 16.28 -20.30 11.54
CA GLN A 30 16.16 -21.65 12.06
C GLN A 30 14.84 -21.79 12.83
N ASP A 31 14.24 -22.98 12.80
CA ASP A 31 12.97 -23.26 13.49
C ASP A 31 11.79 -22.38 13.04
N ASP A 32 11.80 -21.93 11.78
CA ASP A 32 10.76 -21.07 11.18
C ASP A 32 10.60 -19.71 11.89
N LYS A 33 11.62 -19.27 12.62
CA LYS A 33 11.60 -17.97 13.31
C LYS A 33 11.76 -16.81 12.32
N PRO A 34 11.10 -15.67 12.55
CA PRO A 34 11.32 -14.48 11.73
C PRO A 34 12.80 -14.08 11.79
N LEU A 35 13.39 -13.86 10.61
CA LEU A 35 14.80 -13.50 10.50
C LEU A 35 15.02 -12.08 11.04
N ALA A 36 15.82 -11.96 12.10
CA ALA A 36 16.13 -10.67 12.72
C ALA A 36 17.32 -10.00 12.02
N SER A 37 17.14 -8.74 11.59
CA SER A 37 18.15 -7.90 10.92
C SER A 37 19.17 -7.29 11.89
N THR A 38 19.78 -8.15 12.70
CA THR A 38 20.74 -7.77 13.75
C THR A 38 22.09 -7.34 13.20
N GLY A 39 22.34 -7.56 11.91
CA GLY A 39 23.64 -7.36 11.28
C GLY A 39 24.66 -8.43 11.66
N TYR A 40 24.24 -9.52 12.31
CA TYR A 40 25.08 -10.67 12.65
C TYR A 40 24.74 -11.92 11.84
N PHE A 41 25.73 -12.49 11.17
CA PHE A 41 25.57 -13.72 10.40
C PHE A 41 25.67 -14.95 11.32
N GLY A 42 24.58 -15.23 12.05
CA GLY A 42 24.40 -16.43 12.88
C GLY A 42 23.69 -17.58 12.16
N ASP A 43 23.29 -18.62 12.92
CA ASP A 43 22.65 -19.83 12.39
C ASP A 43 21.28 -19.55 11.74
N ASP A 44 20.50 -18.60 12.25
CA ASP A 44 19.25 -18.16 11.62
C ASP A 44 19.49 -17.57 10.23
N THR A 45 20.47 -16.68 10.10
CA THR A 45 20.85 -16.06 8.82
C THR A 45 21.36 -17.10 7.85
N PHE A 46 22.13 -18.07 8.35
CA PHE A 46 22.63 -19.17 7.53
C PHE A 46 21.49 -20.03 6.97
N ALA A 47 20.53 -20.41 7.81
CA ALA A 47 19.36 -21.19 7.38
C ALA A 47 18.55 -20.44 6.32
N ALA A 48 18.33 -19.13 6.51
CA ALA A 48 17.62 -18.30 5.56
C ALA A 48 18.35 -18.17 4.21
N VAL A 49 19.67 -17.98 4.23
CA VAL A 49 20.51 -17.92 3.01
C VAL A 49 20.49 -19.26 2.28
N GLN A 50 20.60 -20.36 3.00
CA GLN A 50 20.57 -21.70 2.42
C GLN A 50 19.22 -22.00 1.75
N ALA A 51 18.12 -21.63 2.41
CA ALA A 51 16.77 -21.76 1.86
C ALA A 51 16.59 -20.91 0.59
N PHE A 52 17.07 -19.67 0.60
CA PHE A 52 17.06 -18.79 -0.57
C PHE A 52 17.87 -19.37 -1.73
N GLN A 53 19.08 -19.88 -1.44
CA GLN A 53 19.93 -20.49 -2.45
C GLN A 53 19.26 -21.70 -3.10
N ARG A 54 18.70 -22.60 -2.28
CA ARG A 54 17.97 -23.77 -2.75
C ARG A 54 16.77 -23.39 -3.63
N ALA A 55 16.01 -22.36 -3.24
CA ALA A 55 14.85 -21.90 -3.98
C ALA A 55 15.21 -21.27 -5.34
N ASN A 56 16.40 -20.66 -5.45
CA ASN A 56 16.88 -19.99 -6.66
C ASN A 56 17.85 -20.84 -7.49
N GLY A 57 17.97 -22.15 -7.19
CA GLY A 57 18.87 -23.05 -7.93
C GLY A 57 20.36 -22.72 -7.77
N LEU A 58 20.72 -21.99 -6.70
CA LEU A 58 22.10 -21.70 -6.34
C LEU A 58 22.66 -22.80 -5.44
N LYS A 59 23.99 -22.82 -5.31
CA LYS A 59 24.70 -23.73 -4.41
C LYS A 59 24.35 -23.38 -2.95
N ASP A 60 23.77 -24.32 -2.22
CA ASP A 60 23.19 -24.18 -0.88
C ASP A 60 24.24 -24.25 0.26
N ASP A 61 25.43 -23.70 0.06
CA ASP A 61 26.48 -23.69 1.08
C ASP A 61 26.20 -22.72 2.24
N GLY A 62 25.10 -21.95 2.18
CA GLY A 62 24.72 -20.94 3.17
C GLY A 62 25.69 -19.76 3.26
N LYS A 63 26.49 -19.55 2.20
CA LYS A 63 27.45 -18.43 2.07
C LYS A 63 26.93 -17.43 1.05
N ALA A 64 26.83 -16.16 1.43
CA ALA A 64 26.34 -15.11 0.54
C ALA A 64 27.51 -14.42 -0.17
N GLY A 65 28.03 -15.09 -1.21
CA GLY A 65 28.97 -14.49 -2.16
C GLY A 65 28.26 -13.65 -3.23
N SER A 66 29.03 -13.07 -4.14
CA SER A 66 28.54 -12.19 -5.22
C SER A 66 27.36 -12.76 -6.01
N LYS A 67 27.34 -14.05 -6.34
CA LYS A 67 26.21 -14.69 -7.03
C LYS A 67 24.94 -14.72 -6.19
N THR A 68 25.06 -15.01 -4.89
CA THR A 68 23.93 -15.01 -3.95
C THR A 68 23.42 -13.60 -3.73
N LEU A 69 24.32 -12.62 -3.59
CA LEU A 69 23.98 -11.22 -3.42
C LEU A 69 23.31 -10.63 -4.67
N ALA A 70 23.82 -10.94 -5.86
CA ALA A 70 23.21 -10.54 -7.13
C ALA A 70 21.84 -11.20 -7.32
N ALA A 71 21.70 -12.49 -7.00
CA ALA A 71 20.41 -13.15 -7.03
C ALA A 71 19.45 -12.59 -5.98
N LEU A 72 19.93 -12.18 -4.80
CA LEU A 72 19.11 -11.47 -3.82
C LEU A 72 18.65 -10.13 -4.34
N ASP A 73 19.53 -9.38 -4.99
CA ASP A 73 19.21 -8.08 -5.60
C ASP A 73 18.13 -8.26 -6.67
N VAL A 74 18.38 -9.15 -7.64
CA VAL A 74 17.42 -9.51 -8.69
C VAL A 74 16.13 -10.07 -8.10
N ALA A 75 16.17 -10.88 -7.03
CA ALA A 75 14.95 -11.38 -6.38
C ALA A 75 14.21 -10.27 -5.64
N THR A 76 14.89 -9.27 -5.09
CA THR A 76 14.26 -8.09 -4.49
C THR A 76 13.80 -7.05 -5.51
N GLU A 77 14.37 -7.05 -6.71
CA GLU A 77 13.94 -6.22 -7.85
C GLU A 77 12.81 -6.90 -8.63
N ALA A 78 12.83 -8.23 -8.75
CA ALA A 78 11.82 -9.07 -9.41
C ALA A 78 10.65 -9.43 -8.49
N LYS A 79 10.80 -9.26 -7.18
CA LYS A 79 9.66 -8.99 -6.31
C LYS A 79 9.36 -7.50 -6.54
N PRO A 80 8.30 -7.11 -7.28
CA PRO A 80 7.79 -5.78 -7.10
C PRO A 80 7.54 -5.67 -5.60
N GLN A 81 8.15 -4.67 -4.96
CA GLN A 81 7.77 -4.30 -3.61
C GLN A 81 6.27 -4.03 -3.70
N HIS A 82 5.44 -4.98 -3.22
CA HIS A 82 4.00 -5.19 -3.42
C HIS A 82 3.57 -6.09 -4.59
N ALA A 83 3.73 -7.42 -4.42
CA ALA A 83 2.94 -8.39 -5.19
C ALA A 83 1.52 -8.51 -4.59
N ALA A 84 0.58 -7.66 -5.03
CA ALA A 84 -0.86 -7.87 -4.89
C ALA A 84 -1.67 -7.03 -5.92
N GLY A 85 -1.52 -7.33 -7.22
CA GLY A 85 -2.23 -6.60 -8.29
C GLY A 85 -1.73 -5.16 -8.48
N PRO A 86 -2.27 -4.39 -9.44
CA PRO A 86 -2.00 -2.96 -9.51
C PRO A 86 -2.51 -2.33 -8.20
N ASP A 87 -1.59 -2.12 -7.27
CA ASP A 87 -1.87 -1.45 -6.02
C ASP A 87 -1.96 0.05 -6.33
N MET A 88 -2.84 0.77 -5.66
CA MET A 88 -2.93 2.23 -5.86
C MET A 88 -1.61 2.94 -5.51
N ARG A 89 -0.72 2.29 -4.76
CA ARG A 89 0.62 2.78 -4.40
C ARG A 89 1.63 2.70 -5.55
N ASP A 90 1.38 1.88 -6.57
CA ASP A 90 2.28 1.74 -7.71
C ASP A 90 2.28 3.00 -8.56
N ALA A 91 3.45 3.54 -8.87
CA ALA A 91 3.57 4.78 -9.66
C ALA A 91 2.92 4.66 -11.06
N SER A 92 2.79 3.43 -11.58
CA SER A 92 2.13 3.13 -12.85
C SER A 92 0.61 3.01 -12.75
N SER A 93 0.04 3.06 -11.53
CA SER A 93 -1.42 3.00 -11.34
C SER A 93 -2.06 4.35 -11.70
N PRO A 94 -3.16 4.36 -12.48
CA PRO A 94 -3.90 5.59 -12.78
C PRO A 94 -4.47 6.23 -11.50
N ASP A 95 -4.68 5.44 -10.44
CA ASP A 95 -5.18 5.91 -9.15
C ASP A 95 -4.07 6.43 -8.22
N ASN A 96 -2.79 6.31 -8.60
CA ASN A 96 -1.65 6.72 -7.76
C ASN A 96 -1.67 8.20 -7.41
N ALA A 97 -1.90 9.05 -8.41
CA ALA A 97 -1.94 10.49 -8.18
C ALA A 97 -3.01 10.87 -7.13
N ARG A 98 -4.19 10.24 -7.20
CA ARG A 98 -5.27 10.48 -6.24
C ARG A 98 -4.96 9.87 -4.87
N PHE A 99 -4.28 8.72 -4.83
CA PHE A 99 -3.79 8.12 -3.59
C PHE A 99 -2.76 9.00 -2.89
N GLN A 100 -1.79 9.54 -3.61
CA GLN A 100 -0.81 10.49 -3.06
C GLN A 100 -1.50 11.76 -2.53
N GLN A 101 -2.48 12.31 -3.27
CA GLN A 101 -3.29 13.43 -2.79
C GLN A 101 -4.05 13.09 -1.51
N ALA A 102 -4.69 11.93 -1.45
CA ALA A 102 -5.40 11.47 -0.26
C ALA A 102 -4.46 11.35 0.96
N MET A 103 -3.27 10.75 0.78
CA MET A 103 -2.26 10.62 1.81
C MET A 103 -1.80 11.99 2.34
N GLU A 104 -1.44 12.90 1.43
CA GLU A 104 -1.01 14.25 1.80
C GLU A 104 -2.09 14.98 2.61
N LYS A 105 -3.34 14.95 2.12
CA LYS A 105 -4.45 15.67 2.76
C LYS A 105 -4.88 15.05 4.08
N LEU A 106 -4.82 13.73 4.24
CA LEU A 106 -5.07 13.08 5.52
C LEU A 106 -4.00 13.48 6.56
N GLN A 107 -2.73 13.49 6.17
CA GLN A 107 -1.63 13.90 7.05
C GLN A 107 -1.72 15.38 7.42
N GLU A 108 -2.05 16.25 6.46
CA GLU A 108 -2.27 17.68 6.70
C GLU A 108 -3.43 17.91 7.67
N MET A 109 -4.55 17.20 7.48
CA MET A 109 -5.70 17.24 8.38
C MET A 109 -5.34 16.75 9.80
N GLU A 110 -4.57 15.67 9.93
CA GLU A 110 -4.10 15.20 11.24
C GLU A 110 -3.18 16.20 11.93
N LYS A 111 -2.27 16.83 11.19
CA LYS A 111 -1.46 17.95 11.73
C LYS A 111 -2.38 19.06 12.22
N GLN A 112 -3.36 19.49 11.44
CA GLN A 112 -4.30 20.55 11.84
C GLN A 112 -5.07 20.17 13.12
N ARG A 113 -5.51 18.91 13.25
CA ARG A 113 -6.16 18.41 14.48
C ARG A 113 -5.23 18.46 15.68
N ALA A 114 -3.98 18.05 15.52
CA ALA A 114 -2.99 18.11 16.58
C ALA A 114 -2.75 19.56 17.04
N HIS A 115 -2.69 20.52 16.11
CA HIS A 115 -2.58 21.95 16.45
C HIS A 115 -3.82 22.48 17.18
N ALA A 116 -5.00 21.93 16.91
CA ALA A 116 -6.25 22.25 17.59
C ALA A 116 -6.43 21.52 18.94
N GLY A 117 -5.47 20.68 19.36
CA GLY A 117 -5.58 19.88 20.59
C GLY A 117 -6.60 18.74 20.52
N LEU A 118 -7.02 18.34 19.30
CA LEU A 118 -7.93 17.23 19.09
C LEU A 118 -7.16 15.90 19.03
N GLN A 119 -7.82 14.82 19.41
CA GLN A 119 -7.23 13.49 19.35
C GLN A 119 -6.93 13.07 17.90
N PRO A 120 -5.82 12.36 17.66
CA PRO A 120 -5.49 11.82 16.35
C PRO A 120 -6.57 10.82 15.91
N LEU A 121 -6.82 10.78 14.61
CA LEU A 121 -7.79 9.86 14.01
C LEU A 121 -7.18 8.49 13.77
N PHE A 122 -5.89 8.46 13.44
CA PHE A 122 -5.17 7.27 13.08
C PHE A 122 -4.05 7.03 14.10
N ALA A 123 -3.91 5.78 14.53
CA ALA A 123 -2.85 5.40 15.46
C ALA A 123 -1.50 5.22 14.77
N ASP A 124 -1.51 4.76 13.51
CA ASP A 124 -0.33 4.36 12.76
C ASP A 124 -0.45 4.73 11.27
N ASN A 125 0.67 4.82 10.57
CA ASN A 125 0.71 5.15 9.14
C ASN A 125 -0.09 4.15 8.28
N GLN A 126 -0.16 2.87 8.69
CA GLN A 126 -0.97 1.85 8.00
C GLN A 126 -2.47 2.19 8.01
N GLN A 127 -2.98 2.83 9.07
CA GLN A 127 -4.38 3.24 9.15
C GLN A 127 -4.67 4.41 8.21
N VAL A 128 -3.70 5.32 8.06
CA VAL A 128 -3.76 6.43 7.10
C VAL A 128 -3.81 5.88 5.67
N GLU A 129 -2.95 4.92 5.33
CA GLU A 129 -2.92 4.29 4.00
C GLU A 129 -4.23 3.59 3.64
N ARG A 130 -4.80 2.82 4.57
CA ARG A 130 -6.08 2.13 4.36
C ARG A 130 -7.23 3.12 4.16
N THR A 131 -7.22 4.21 4.91
CA THR A 131 -8.17 5.31 4.76
C THR A 131 -7.97 6.05 3.45
N ALA A 132 -6.74 6.31 3.04
CA ALA A 132 -6.42 6.92 1.75
C ALA A 132 -6.93 6.07 0.58
N GLY A 133 -6.75 4.75 0.63
CA GLY A 133 -7.28 3.84 -0.37
C GLY A 133 -8.81 3.85 -0.46
N GLN A 134 -9.49 3.85 0.67
CA GLN A 134 -10.95 4.01 0.71
C GLN A 134 -11.39 5.38 0.22
N LEU A 135 -10.60 6.42 0.49
CA LEU A 135 -10.88 7.77 0.02
C LEU A 135 -10.80 7.86 -1.49
N VAL A 136 -9.78 7.25 -2.11
CA VAL A 136 -9.68 7.14 -3.57
C VAL A 136 -10.88 6.42 -4.15
N LEU A 137 -11.26 5.28 -3.56
CA LEU A 137 -12.42 4.51 -3.99
C LEU A 137 -13.72 5.34 -3.91
N ALA A 138 -13.97 5.98 -2.77
CA ALA A 138 -15.16 6.79 -2.54
C ALA A 138 -15.19 8.04 -3.44
N SER A 139 -14.05 8.70 -3.61
CA SER A 139 -13.90 9.83 -4.53
C SER A 139 -14.23 9.42 -5.96
N LYS A 140 -13.77 8.26 -6.40
CA LYS A 140 -14.06 7.73 -7.74
C LYS A 140 -15.53 7.39 -7.92
N ALA A 141 -16.15 6.73 -6.94
CA ALA A 141 -17.58 6.46 -6.94
C ALA A 141 -18.43 7.74 -6.96
N ALA A 142 -17.94 8.83 -6.35
CA ALA A 142 -18.55 10.16 -6.39
C ALA A 142 -18.22 10.95 -7.68
N GLY A 143 -17.48 10.35 -8.63
CA GLY A 143 -17.07 10.97 -9.88
C GLY A 143 -16.01 12.07 -9.71
N MET A 144 -15.23 12.07 -8.63
CA MET A 144 -14.22 13.09 -8.37
C MET A 144 -12.92 12.75 -9.13
N ASP A 145 -12.44 13.68 -9.95
CA ASP A 145 -11.16 13.52 -10.64
C ASP A 145 -9.95 13.67 -9.71
N ARG A 146 -10.04 14.51 -8.67
CA ARG A 146 -8.98 14.76 -7.68
C ARG A 146 -9.54 15.04 -6.29
N ILE A 147 -8.67 15.03 -5.29
CA ILE A 147 -8.99 15.38 -3.90
C ILE A 147 -8.25 16.67 -3.56
N ASP A 148 -8.99 17.77 -3.45
CA ASP A 148 -8.41 19.09 -3.14
C ASP A 148 -8.28 19.31 -1.62
N SER A 149 -9.17 18.72 -0.83
CA SER A 149 -9.16 18.84 0.64
C SER A 149 -9.77 17.63 1.32
N VAL A 150 -9.33 17.34 2.54
CA VAL A 150 -9.91 16.30 3.41
C VAL A 150 -10.27 16.91 4.75
N VAL A 151 -11.49 16.66 5.19
CA VAL A 151 -11.99 17.14 6.48
C VAL A 151 -12.48 15.98 7.33
N ALA A 152 -12.12 15.98 8.60
CA ALA A 152 -12.64 15.01 9.54
C ALA A 152 -14.02 15.40 10.04
N ARG A 153 -14.85 14.40 10.33
CA ARG A 153 -16.05 14.59 11.12
C ARG A 153 -15.69 14.94 12.56
N LEU A 154 -16.49 15.79 13.23
CA LEU A 154 -16.20 16.25 14.60
C LEU A 154 -16.12 15.10 15.60
N ASP A 155 -17.00 14.10 15.48
CA ASP A 155 -16.99 12.87 16.31
C ASP A 155 -15.81 11.93 16.02
N GLY A 156 -15.06 12.19 14.95
CA GLY A 156 -13.90 11.37 14.56
C GLY A 156 -14.23 10.02 13.93
N THR A 157 -15.48 9.73 13.58
CA THR A 157 -15.85 8.42 12.99
C THR A 157 -15.57 8.33 11.49
N GLY A 158 -15.24 9.44 10.84
CA GLY A 158 -15.07 9.49 9.41
C GLY A 158 -14.39 10.75 8.90
N VAL A 159 -14.08 10.72 7.60
CA VAL A 159 -13.49 11.81 6.83
C VAL A 159 -14.31 12.08 5.57
N PHE A 160 -14.22 13.30 5.05
CA PHE A 160 -14.81 13.67 3.77
C PHE A 160 -13.71 14.15 2.84
N ALA A 161 -13.62 13.55 1.66
CA ALA A 161 -12.89 14.13 0.53
C ALA A 161 -13.74 15.21 -0.13
N ILE A 162 -13.10 16.30 -0.51
CA ILE A 162 -13.72 17.44 -1.18
C ILE A 162 -12.91 17.78 -2.43
N GLN A 163 -13.62 17.97 -3.54
CA GLN A 163 -13.08 18.51 -4.79
C GLN A 163 -13.73 19.88 -5.01
N GLY A 164 -12.91 20.93 -5.11
CA GLY A 164 -13.32 22.32 -5.05
C GLY A 164 -13.11 22.95 -3.66
N GLN A 165 -13.69 24.13 -3.44
CA GLN A 165 -13.61 24.82 -2.16
C GLN A 165 -14.70 24.34 -1.20
N CYS A 166 -14.39 24.28 0.10
CA CYS A 166 -15.36 23.83 1.13
C CYS A 166 -16.64 24.69 1.19
N ASN A 167 -16.61 25.93 0.70
CA ASN A 167 -17.75 26.85 0.65
C ASN A 167 -18.43 26.91 -0.73
N ASP A 168 -17.98 26.10 -1.70
CA ASP A 168 -18.56 26.05 -3.03
C ASP A 168 -19.70 25.01 -3.09
N PRO A 169 -20.94 25.39 -3.48
CA PRO A 169 -22.05 24.46 -3.61
C PRO A 169 -21.90 23.47 -4.78
N ALA A 170 -21.06 23.78 -5.78
CA ALA A 170 -20.68 22.87 -6.85
C ALA A 170 -19.55 21.91 -6.46
N ALA A 171 -19.00 22.05 -5.24
CA ALA A 171 -17.97 21.13 -4.75
C ALA A 171 -18.51 19.70 -4.63
N ARG A 172 -17.72 18.74 -5.10
CA ARG A 172 -18.04 17.31 -4.94
C ARG A 172 -17.50 16.85 -3.60
N ARG A 173 -18.25 15.95 -2.95
CA ARG A 173 -17.88 15.40 -1.64
C ARG A 173 -18.09 13.90 -1.61
N ALA A 174 -17.15 13.19 -1.01
CA ALA A 174 -17.26 11.75 -0.75
C ALA A 174 -16.97 11.50 0.73
N ALA A 175 -17.82 10.73 1.40
CA ALA A 175 -17.65 10.38 2.80
C ALA A 175 -16.98 9.00 2.92
N VAL A 176 -16.06 8.87 3.86
CA VAL A 176 -15.44 7.59 4.25
C VAL A 176 -15.55 7.44 5.74
N GLU A 177 -16.07 6.29 6.18
CA GLU A 177 -16.09 5.92 7.59
C GLU A 177 -14.74 5.30 7.97
N CYS A 178 -14.07 5.85 8.99
CA CYS A 178 -12.75 5.38 9.42
C CYS A 178 -12.84 3.92 9.88
N ASN A 179 -13.89 3.53 10.61
CA ASN A 179 -14.09 2.13 11.03
C ASN A 179 -14.18 1.17 9.84
N HIS A 180 -14.87 1.58 8.76
CA HIS A 180 -14.94 0.77 7.55
C HIS A 180 -13.56 0.67 6.89
N ALA A 181 -12.86 1.79 6.76
CA ALA A 181 -11.52 1.82 6.19
C ALA A 181 -10.49 1.00 6.97
N LEU A 182 -10.56 1.00 8.30
CA LEU A 182 -9.68 0.21 9.16
C LEU A 182 -9.92 -1.30 9.00
N SER A 183 -11.17 -1.70 8.76
CA SER A 183 -11.51 -3.12 8.55
C SER A 183 -11.06 -3.63 7.18
N GLN A 184 -10.95 -2.74 6.19
CA GLN A 184 -10.66 -3.12 4.82
C GLN A 184 -9.16 -2.99 4.48
N PRO A 185 -8.51 -4.01 3.92
CA PRO A 185 -7.12 -3.89 3.45
C PRO A 185 -7.05 -2.99 2.21
N LEU A 186 -5.91 -2.31 2.02
CA LEU A 186 -5.71 -1.36 0.92
C LEU A 186 -5.88 -2.05 -0.44
N GLU A 187 -5.39 -3.27 -0.58
CA GLU A 187 -5.47 -4.10 -1.77
C GLU A 187 -6.91 -4.40 -2.19
N ALA A 188 -7.85 -4.46 -1.23
CA ALA A 188 -9.26 -4.59 -1.55
C ALA A 188 -9.81 -3.29 -2.16
N SER A 189 -9.45 -2.14 -1.59
CA SER A 189 -9.82 -0.82 -2.13
C SER A 189 -9.23 -0.58 -3.54
N SER A 190 -7.96 -0.97 -3.76
CA SER A 190 -7.30 -0.89 -5.08
C SER A 190 -8.03 -1.71 -6.13
N ARG A 191 -8.37 -2.97 -5.82
CA ARG A 191 -9.13 -3.83 -6.74
C ARG A 191 -10.53 -3.29 -7.04
N GLN A 192 -11.20 -2.67 -6.08
CA GLN A 192 -12.52 -2.09 -6.29
C GLN A 192 -12.46 -0.84 -7.18
N ALA A 193 -11.45 0.01 -7.02
CA ALA A 193 -11.33 1.19 -7.87
C ALA A 193 -10.93 0.83 -9.30
N GLY A 194 -10.08 -0.18 -9.51
CA GLY A 194 -9.78 -0.67 -10.85
C GLY A 194 -11.02 -1.25 -11.56
N GLN A 195 -11.94 -1.88 -10.81
CA GLN A 195 -13.22 -2.32 -11.36
C GLN A 195 -14.12 -1.15 -11.79
N LEU A 196 -14.05 -0.01 -11.09
CA LEU A 196 -14.76 1.21 -11.49
C LEU A 196 -14.20 1.84 -12.78
N ASP A 197 -12.91 1.68 -13.10
CA ASP A 197 -12.39 2.09 -14.42
C ASP A 197 -12.87 1.15 -15.53
N ALA A 198 -12.91 -0.15 -15.23
CA ALA A 198 -13.27 -1.18 -16.19
C ALA A 198 -14.79 -1.21 -16.50
N GLN A 199 -15.62 -0.63 -15.62
CA GLN A 199 -17.03 -0.37 -15.91
C GLN A 199 -17.16 1.02 -16.56
N PRO A 200 -17.39 1.11 -17.88
CA PRO A 200 -17.75 2.38 -18.48
C PRO A 200 -19.00 2.89 -17.77
N GLN A 201 -18.95 4.12 -17.26
CA GLN A 201 -20.07 4.81 -16.62
C GLN A 201 -21.35 4.53 -17.41
N GLN A 202 -22.22 3.66 -16.89
CA GLN A 202 -23.61 3.65 -17.30
C GLN A 202 -24.17 4.96 -16.76
N SER A 203 -24.04 6.00 -17.58
CA SER A 203 -24.53 7.34 -17.28
C SER A 203 -25.99 7.24 -16.81
N PRO A 204 -26.42 8.01 -15.80
CA PRO A 204 -27.81 8.00 -15.31
C PRO A 204 -28.85 8.27 -16.42
N HIS A 205 -28.43 8.80 -17.58
CA HIS A 205 -29.25 8.91 -18.78
C HIS A 205 -29.68 7.55 -19.37
N GLN A 206 -28.88 6.48 -19.29
CA GLN A 206 -29.28 5.16 -19.80
C GLN A 206 -30.31 4.45 -18.90
N GLN A 207 -30.27 4.66 -17.58
CA GLN A 207 -31.31 4.15 -16.68
C GLN A 207 -32.64 4.87 -16.90
N GLN A 208 -32.61 6.19 -17.11
CA GLN A 208 -33.82 6.96 -17.38
C GLN A 208 -34.45 6.60 -18.73
N ASP A 209 -33.65 6.34 -19.78
CA ASP A 209 -34.15 5.87 -21.07
C ASP A 209 -34.74 4.44 -20.98
N GLN A 210 -34.15 3.58 -20.15
CA GLN A 210 -34.60 2.21 -19.97
C GLN A 210 -35.90 2.13 -19.14
N GLU A 211 -36.05 2.98 -18.12
CA GLU A 211 -37.32 3.16 -17.39
C GLU A 211 -38.40 3.81 -18.26
N LEU A 212 -38.05 4.80 -19.09
CA LEU A 212 -39.00 5.45 -19.99
C LEU A 212 -39.51 4.50 -21.08
N ASN A 213 -38.63 3.64 -21.62
CA ASN A 213 -39.04 2.58 -22.54
C ASN A 213 -39.86 1.48 -21.86
N ARG A 214 -39.57 1.15 -20.60
CA ARG A 214 -40.37 0.20 -19.83
C ARG A 214 -41.76 0.73 -19.50
N ALA A 215 -41.88 2.04 -19.27
CA ALA A 215 -43.16 2.73 -19.05
C ALA A 215 -43.97 2.95 -20.34
N ARG A 216 -43.32 2.96 -21.52
CA ARG A 216 -43.98 3.07 -22.84
C ARG A 216 -44.42 1.73 -23.44
N GLY A 217 -44.11 0.61 -22.78
CA GLY A 217 -44.41 -0.74 -23.24
C GLY A 217 -45.67 -1.38 -22.64
N LEU A 218 -46.55 -0.60 -22.00
CA LEU A 218 -47.88 -1.00 -21.51
C LEU A 218 -48.96 -0.15 -22.19
#